data_AF-A0AB38SLK7-F1
#
_entry.id   AF-A0AB38SLK7-F1
#
_cell.length_a   1.000
_cell.length_b   1.000
_cell.length_c   1.000
_cell.angle_alpha   90.00
_cell.angle_beta   90.00
_cell.angle_gamma   90.00
#
_symmetry.space_group_name_H-M   'P 1'
#
loop_
_entity.id
_entity.type
_entity.pdbx_description
1 polymer ?
#
loop_
_entity_poly.entity_id
_entity_poly.type
_entity_poly.pdbx_seq_one_letter_code
_entity_poly.pdbx_strand_id
1 'polypeptide(L)'
;MPNRIGHNSGTLWLTRSYNFIDKDPEIDRFRTLYQRDRIKEADLAVLAGLSGSTVSNMFGGKTRRPQHATFAKMAGALGYKYDLVRDDRPDYASEIPKAR
;
A
#
# COMPACT_ATOMS: atom_id res chain seq x y z
N MET A 1 -20.06 -30.24 25.82
CA MET A 1 -20.89 -29.69 24.72
C MET A 1 -20.03 -29.68 23.47
N PRO A 2 -20.38 -30.43 22.39
CA PRO A 2 -19.53 -30.54 21.22
C PRO A 2 -19.60 -29.26 20.37
N ASN A 3 -18.43 -28.65 20.14
CA ASN A 3 -18.25 -27.44 19.33
C ASN A 3 -18.52 -27.76 17.86
N ARG A 4 -19.55 -27.15 17.25
CA ARG A 4 -19.85 -27.29 15.82
C ARG A 4 -18.79 -26.54 15.02
N ILE A 5 -17.86 -27.28 14.42
CA ILE A 5 -16.97 -26.75 13.38
C ILE A 5 -17.87 -26.45 12.17
N GLY A 6 -18.18 -25.17 11.96
CA GLY A 6 -18.87 -24.70 10.77
C GLY A 6 -17.97 -24.86 9.56
N HIS A 7 -18.31 -25.77 8.66
CA HIS A 7 -17.72 -25.81 7.32
C HIS A 7 -18.29 -24.65 6.49
N ASN A 8 -17.47 -23.63 6.23
CA ASN A 8 -17.79 -22.59 5.26
C ASN A 8 -17.51 -23.12 3.86
N SER A 9 -18.50 -23.78 3.26
CA SER A 9 -18.50 -24.24 1.86
C SER A 9 -18.78 -23.09 0.88
N GLY A 10 -18.10 -21.95 1.06
CA GLY A 10 -18.15 -20.83 0.12
C GLY A 10 -16.86 -20.80 -0.65
N THR A 11 -16.93 -20.86 -1.98
CA THR A 11 -15.79 -20.51 -2.84
C THR A 11 -15.43 -19.07 -2.53
N LEU A 12 -14.46 -18.87 -1.63
CA LEU A 12 -13.94 -17.54 -1.33
C LEU A 12 -13.36 -17.04 -2.64
N TRP A 13 -14.03 -16.07 -3.24
CA TRP A 13 -13.40 -15.19 -4.19
C TRP A 13 -12.30 -14.48 -3.41
N LEU A 14 -11.10 -15.08 -3.40
CA LEU A 14 -9.87 -14.42 -3.04
C LEU A 14 -9.66 -13.34 -4.11
N THR A 15 -10.37 -12.24 -3.94
CA THR A 15 -9.74 -10.97 -4.23
C THR A 15 -8.37 -11.03 -3.56
N ARG A 16 -7.31 -10.65 -4.27
CA ARG A 16 -6.03 -10.26 -3.65
C ARG A 16 -6.26 -9.02 -2.76
N SER A 17 -7.27 -9.05 -1.90
CA SER A 17 -7.57 -8.04 -0.92
C SER A 17 -6.51 -8.21 0.14
N TYR A 18 -5.42 -7.49 -0.11
CA TYR A 18 -4.48 -7.10 0.91
C TYR A 18 -5.29 -6.65 2.13
N ASN A 19 -5.25 -7.38 3.23
CA ASN A 19 -6.08 -7.09 4.41
C ASN A 19 -5.47 -5.89 5.14
N PHE A 20 -6.13 -4.73 5.05
CA PHE A 20 -5.74 -3.51 5.74
C PHE A 20 -6.27 -3.60 7.17
N ILE A 21 -5.49 -4.17 8.09
CA ILE A 21 -5.92 -4.22 9.49
C ILE A 21 -5.93 -2.80 10.08
N ASP A 22 -4.96 -1.94 9.72
CA ASP A 22 -4.93 -0.55 10.21
C ASP A 22 -4.54 0.54 9.20
N LYS A 23 -3.46 0.35 8.44
CA LYS A 23 -2.96 1.29 7.44
C LYS A 23 -2.32 0.57 6.27
N ASP A 24 -2.16 1.28 5.15
CA ASP A 24 -1.40 0.80 4.01
C ASP A 24 0.07 0.55 4.41
N PRO A 25 0.61 -0.66 4.21
CA PRO A 25 2.01 -1.00 4.55
C PRO A 25 3.03 -0.12 3.81
N GLU A 26 2.67 0.44 2.66
CA GLU A 26 3.55 1.35 1.92
C GLU A 26 3.85 2.59 2.78
N ILE A 27 2.91 3.04 3.62
CA ILE A 27 3.16 4.15 4.55
C ILE A 27 4.34 3.85 5.46
N ASP A 28 4.44 2.63 5.98
CA ASP A 28 5.56 2.27 6.86
C ASP A 28 6.86 2.11 6.10
N ARG A 29 6.83 1.64 4.85
CA ARG A 29 8.03 1.63 3.99
C ARG A 29 8.55 3.05 3.76
N PHE A 30 7.68 3.97 3.36
CA PHE A 30 8.06 5.38 3.18
C PHE A 30 8.53 6.02 4.48
N ARG A 31 7.95 5.61 5.63
CA ARG A 31 8.39 6.06 6.96
C ARG A 31 9.84 5.68 7.22
N THR A 32 10.21 4.42 6.96
CA THR A 32 11.58 3.95 7.11
C THR A 32 12.53 4.65 6.14
N LEU A 33 12.12 4.88 4.89
CA LEU A 33 12.95 5.51 3.87
C LEU A 33 13.36 6.94 4.27
N TYR A 34 12.39 7.81 4.61
CA TYR A 34 12.72 9.19 4.94
C TYR A 34 13.50 9.29 6.27
N GLN A 35 13.23 8.39 7.23
CA GLN A 35 13.98 8.34 8.49
C GLN A 35 15.44 7.91 8.28
N ARG A 36 15.69 6.99 7.34
CA ARG A 36 17.06 6.59 6.97
C ARG A 36 17.88 7.77 6.47
N ASP A 37 17.24 8.64 5.69
CA ASP A 37 17.87 9.83 5.12
C ASP A 37 17.87 11.01 6.12
N ARG A 38 17.37 10.80 7.34
CA ARG A 38 17.32 11.77 8.46
C ARG A 38 16.60 13.07 8.13
N ILE A 39 15.64 13.05 7.20
CA ILE A 39 14.80 14.21 6.88
C ILE A 39 13.55 14.23 7.76
N LYS A 40 12.99 15.42 8.01
CA LYS A 40 11.72 15.56 8.75
C LYS A 40 10.52 15.37 7.83
N GLU A 41 9.36 15.02 8.38
CA GLU A 41 8.11 14.91 7.61
C GLU A 41 7.74 16.21 6.89
N ALA A 42 8.01 17.36 7.51
CA ALA A 42 7.78 18.67 6.90
C ALA A 42 8.65 18.89 5.67
N ASP A 43 9.93 18.50 5.73
CA ASP A 43 10.87 18.63 4.63
C ASP A 43 10.47 17.68 3.48
N LEU A 44 10.08 16.45 3.80
CA LEU A 44 9.54 15.50 2.82
C LEU A 44 8.29 16.05 2.12
N ALA A 45 7.39 16.70 2.87
CA ALA A 45 6.19 17.31 2.30
C ALA A 45 6.55 18.40 1.28
N VAL A 46 7.51 19.27 1.62
CA VAL A 46 7.99 20.33 0.73
C VAL A 46 8.65 19.73 -0.52
N LEU A 47 9.56 18.76 -0.35
CA LEU A 47 10.26 18.11 -1.46
C LEU A 47 9.31 17.36 -2.40
N ALA A 48 8.27 16.72 -1.85
CA ALA A 48 7.26 16.01 -2.62
C ALA A 48 6.17 16.90 -3.23
N GLY A 49 6.16 18.21 -2.93
CA GLY A 49 5.09 19.13 -3.34
C GLY A 49 3.73 18.73 -2.78
N LEU A 50 3.71 18.24 -1.53
CA LEU A 50 2.52 17.83 -0.79
C LEU A 50 2.26 18.80 0.36
N SER A 51 0.99 18.89 0.79
CA SER A 51 0.67 19.67 1.98
C SER A 51 1.19 18.97 3.24
N GLY A 52 1.70 19.73 4.22
CA GLY A 52 2.17 19.18 5.49
C GLY A 52 1.07 18.41 6.24
N SER A 53 -0.19 18.82 6.10
CA SER A 53 -1.33 18.10 6.68
C SER A 53 -1.60 16.77 5.98
N THR A 54 -1.36 16.65 4.66
CA THR A 54 -1.43 15.37 3.95
C THR A 54 -0.42 14.38 4.51
N VAL A 55 0.83 14.81 4.67
CA VAL A 55 1.92 13.95 5.16
C VAL A 55 1.72 13.57 6.62
N SER A 56 1.36 14.52 7.49
CA SER A 56 1.06 14.26 8.90
C SER A 56 -0.12 13.31 9.09
N ASN A 57 -1.21 13.49 8.31
CA ASN A 57 -2.35 12.57 8.36
C ASN A 57 -2.02 11.16 7.87
N MET A 58 -1.05 11.04 6.96
CA MET A 58 -0.59 9.76 6.45
C MET A 58 0.20 8.98 7.51
N PHE A 59 1.27 9.56 8.06
CA PHE A 59 2.14 8.86 9.00
C PHE A 59 1.55 8.74 10.41
N GLY A 60 0.98 9.82 10.94
CA GLY A 60 0.47 9.90 12.32
C GLY A 60 -1.05 9.98 12.45
N GLY A 61 -1.77 10.32 11.38
CA GLY A 61 -3.21 10.58 11.45
C GLY A 61 -4.10 9.47 10.87
N LYS A 62 -5.29 9.90 10.43
CA LYS A 62 -6.42 9.02 10.03
C LYS A 62 -6.34 8.43 8.63
N THR A 63 -5.37 8.83 7.81
CA THR A 63 -5.29 8.34 6.43
C THR A 63 -4.82 6.90 6.41
N ARG A 64 -5.72 5.99 6.02
CA ARG A 64 -5.43 4.54 5.94
C ARG A 64 -4.93 4.10 4.58
N ARG A 65 -5.33 4.78 3.50
CA ARG A 65 -5.03 4.44 2.10
C ARG A 65 -4.72 5.68 1.27
N PRO A 66 -3.47 6.13 1.23
CA PRO A 66 -3.02 7.18 0.31
C PRO A 66 -3.14 6.72 -1.14
N GLN A 67 -3.30 7.67 -2.05
CA GLN A 67 -3.31 7.35 -3.47
C GLN A 67 -1.90 7.03 -3.97
N HIS A 68 -1.83 6.22 -5.02
CA HIS A 68 -0.58 5.91 -5.71
C HIS A 68 0.20 7.18 -6.10
N ALA A 69 -0.49 8.23 -6.58
CA ALA A 69 0.12 9.50 -6.94
C ALA A 69 0.87 10.15 -5.76
N THR A 70 0.38 9.99 -4.53
CA THR A 70 1.04 10.48 -3.32
C THR A 70 2.34 9.72 -3.06
N PHE A 71 2.33 8.39 -3.19
CA PHE A 71 3.53 7.57 -3.06
C PHE A 71 4.55 7.85 -4.15
N ALA A 72 4.11 8.03 -5.40
CA ALA A 72 4.98 8.40 -6.52
C ALA A 72 5.73 9.71 -6.27
N LYS A 73 5.02 10.75 -5.78
CA LYS A 73 5.63 12.05 -5.44
C LYS A 73 6.67 11.93 -4.32
N MET A 74 6.36 11.18 -3.27
CA MET A 74 7.31 10.96 -2.16
C MET A 74 8.52 10.13 -2.60
N ALA A 75 8.33 9.13 -3.45
CA ALA A 75 9.43 8.35 -4.01
C ALA A 75 10.37 9.23 -4.83
N GLY A 76 9.81 10.06 -5.71
CA GLY A 76 10.59 11.04 -6.47
C GLY A 76 11.36 12.02 -5.58
N ALA A 77 10.73 12.51 -4.51
CA ALA A 77 11.37 13.38 -3.52
C ALA A 77 12.54 12.70 -2.78
N LEU A 78 12.46 11.39 -2.56
CA LEU A 78 13.50 10.57 -1.94
C LEU A 78 14.50 10.00 -2.96
N GLY A 79 14.38 10.34 -4.25
CA GLY A 79 15.27 9.86 -5.32
C GLY A 79 14.99 8.42 -5.78
N TYR A 80 13.86 7.83 -5.41
CA TYR A 80 13.45 6.49 -5.85
C TYR A 80 12.55 6.56 -7.09
N LYS A 81 12.70 5.57 -7.98
CA LYS A 81 11.74 5.32 -9.05
C LYS A 81 10.56 4.53 -8.49
N TYR A 82 9.35 5.06 -8.61
CA TYR A 82 8.12 4.36 -8.26
C TYR A 82 7.45 3.87 -9.53
N ASP A 83 7.62 2.58 -9.83
CA ASP A 83 7.23 2.00 -11.11
C ASP A 83 6.71 0.57 -10.94
N LEU A 84 5.96 0.10 -11.93
CA LEU A 84 5.49 -1.27 -12.02
C LEU A 84 6.58 -2.12 -12.68
N VAL A 85 7.18 -3.02 -11.91
CA VAL A 85 8.13 -4.00 -12.43
C VAL A 85 7.36 -5.27 -12.81
N ARG A 86 7.56 -5.76 -14.03
CA ARG A 86 6.96 -7.00 -14.49
C ARG A 86 7.74 -8.18 -13.92
N ASP A 87 7.15 -8.90 -12.99
CA ASP A 87 7.74 -10.09 -12.35
C ASP A 87 7.50 -11.37 -13.17
N ASP A 88 6.29 -11.53 -13.73
CA ASP A 88 5.91 -12.66 -14.58
C ASP A 88 4.94 -12.24 -15.70
N ARG A 89 4.76 -13.09 -16.73
CA ARG A 89 3.73 -12.94 -17.77
C ARG A 89 2.55 -13.87 -17.42
N PRO A 90 1.42 -13.31 -16.93
CA PRO A 90 0.24 -14.12 -16.67
C PRO A 90 -0.28 -14.75 -17.96
N ASP A 91 -0.69 -16.01 -17.90
CA ASP A 91 -1.46 -16.64 -18.97
C ASP A 91 -2.93 -16.28 -18.81
N TYR A 92 -3.32 -15.19 -19.45
CA TYR A 92 -4.68 -14.66 -19.38
C TYR A 92 -5.74 -15.67 -19.83
N ALA A 93 -5.42 -16.60 -20.75
CA ALA A 93 -6.38 -17.56 -21.27
C ALA A 93 -6.76 -18.62 -20.21
N SER A 94 -5.81 -19.02 -19.35
CA SER A 94 -6.04 -20.01 -18.31
C SER A 94 -6.38 -19.40 -16.95
N GLU A 95 -5.99 -18.16 -16.68
CA GLU A 95 -6.22 -17.50 -15.39
C GLU A 95 -7.56 -16.75 -15.30
N ILE A 96 -8.01 -16.08 -16.37
CA ILE A 96 -9.27 -15.32 -16.36
C ILE A 96 -10.48 -16.22 -16.07
N PRO A 97 -10.62 -17.43 -16.67
CA PRO A 97 -11.74 -18.33 -16.36
C PRO A 97 -11.72 -18.87 -14.92
N LYS A 98 -10.55 -19.00 -14.29
CA LYS A 98 -10.43 -19.45 -12.87
C LYS A 98 -10.81 -18.36 -11.88
N ALA A 99 -10.71 -17.09 -12.30
CA ALA A 99 -11.04 -15.91 -11.51
C ALA A 99 -12.47 -15.41 -11.76
N ARG A 100 -13.28 -16.15 -12.53
CA ARG A 100 -14.69 -15.85 -12.84
C ARG A 100 -15.63 -16.79 -12.11
#